data_AF-D0LS69-F1
#
_entry.id   AF-D0LS69-F1
#
_cell.length_a   1.000
_cell.length_b   1.000
_cell.length_c   1.000
_cell.angle_alpha   90.00
_cell.angle_beta   90.00
_cell.angle_gamma   90.00
#
_symmetry.space_group_name_H-M   'P 1'
#
loop_
_entity.id
_entity.type
_entity.pdbx_description
1 polymer ?
#
loop_
_entity_poly.entity_id
_entity_poly.type
_entity_poly.pdbx_seq_one_letter_code
_entity_poly.pdbx_strand_id
1 'polypeptide(L)'
;MRASGPQLLQATLGAIARLEAAEVLKPRLTEPDFAKWKRFRRKLGWRDFIRLLHEDQALAFPEPFDLARWRFDPFDTLDEPTAKILVENSATPAPGDALSVLRDQARALGVAAGGAIADVPKIQSRHKALELPGSGGRIAAYQCVQHGLAYDRNFTFVTDNPAERVLIGLGAVELRSNPPTILSLAEFEAMRAAKKLRFDRVVGIKGAPGAEALAAHFDDARLV
;
A
#
# COMPACT_ATOMS: atom_id res chain seq x y z
N MET A 1 -9.12 -10.20 10.76
CA MET A 1 -8.66 -11.27 9.85
C MET A 1 -7.33 -10.80 9.25
N ARG A 2 -6.27 -11.63 9.23
CA ARG A 2 -5.02 -11.25 8.53
C ARG A 2 -5.21 -11.51 7.04
N ALA A 3 -4.81 -10.58 6.18
CA ALA A 3 -4.83 -10.79 4.74
C ALA A 3 -3.93 -11.98 4.36
N SER A 4 -4.38 -12.81 3.42
CA SER A 4 -3.58 -13.93 2.91
C SER A 4 -2.57 -13.46 1.86
N GLY A 5 -1.53 -14.25 1.61
CA GLY A 5 -0.57 -14.00 0.52
C GLY A 5 -1.26 -13.76 -0.83
N PRO A 6 -2.18 -14.64 -1.28
CA PRO A 6 -2.95 -14.42 -2.51
C PRO A 6 -3.72 -13.10 -2.54
N GLN A 7 -4.31 -12.65 -1.43
CA GLN A 7 -5.03 -11.37 -1.38
C GLN A 7 -4.08 -10.18 -1.55
N LEU A 8 -2.91 -10.21 -0.92
CA LEU A 8 -1.90 -9.16 -1.10
C LEU A 8 -1.37 -9.14 -2.54
N LEU A 9 -1.09 -10.32 -3.11
CA LEU A 9 -0.65 -10.44 -4.51
C LEU A 9 -1.72 -9.93 -5.48
N GLN A 10 -3.00 -10.17 -5.22
CA GLN A 10 -4.06 -9.63 -6.07
C GLN A 10 -4.10 -8.10 -6.03
N ALA A 11 -3.92 -7.51 -4.84
CA ALA A 11 -3.88 -6.05 -4.69
C ALA A 11 -2.70 -5.43 -5.46
N THR A 12 -1.51 -6.03 -5.37
CA THR A 12 -0.31 -5.54 -6.06
C THR A 12 -0.37 -5.76 -7.57
N LEU A 13 -0.88 -6.91 -8.04
CA LEU A 13 -1.12 -7.13 -9.46
C LEU A 13 -2.13 -6.14 -10.04
N GLY A 14 -3.21 -5.83 -9.30
CA GLY A 14 -4.16 -4.80 -9.70
C GLY A 14 -3.52 -3.42 -9.87
N ALA A 15 -2.56 -3.06 -9.00
CA ALA A 15 -1.80 -1.83 -9.13
C ALA A 15 -0.84 -1.81 -10.33
N ILE A 16 -0.22 -2.96 -10.65
CA ILE A 16 0.59 -3.12 -11.87
C ILE A 16 -0.28 -2.92 -13.11
N ALA A 17 -1.46 -3.55 -13.17
CA ALA A 17 -2.37 -3.38 -14.30
C ALA A 17 -2.78 -1.91 -14.50
N ARG A 18 -2.99 -1.16 -13.41
CA ARG A 18 -3.28 0.28 -13.46
C ARG A 18 -2.08 1.12 -13.90
N LEU A 19 -0.87 0.75 -13.49
CA LEU A 19 0.37 1.37 -13.98
C LEU A 19 0.53 1.18 -15.50
N GLU A 20 0.29 -0.03 -16.00
CA GLU A 20 0.33 -0.34 -17.44
C GLU A 20 -0.77 0.40 -18.22
N ALA A 21 -2.00 0.44 -17.69
CA ALA A 21 -3.12 1.16 -18.31
C ALA A 21 -2.92 2.68 -18.37
N ALA A 22 -2.15 3.24 -17.43
CA ALA A 22 -1.75 4.64 -17.42
C ALA A 22 -0.47 4.91 -18.25
N GLU A 23 0.00 3.94 -19.03
CA GLU A 23 1.20 4.00 -19.88
C GLU A 23 2.51 4.31 -19.11
N VAL A 24 2.51 4.11 -17.79
CA VAL A 24 3.71 4.27 -16.95
C VAL A 24 4.65 3.09 -17.11
N LEU A 25 4.07 1.90 -17.36
CA LEU A 25 4.80 0.66 -17.61
C LEU A 25 4.44 0.11 -18.98
N LYS A 26 5.37 -0.64 -19.57
CA LYS A 26 5.06 -1.43 -20.76
C LYS A 26 4.16 -2.61 -20.39
N PRO A 27 3.06 -2.86 -21.13
CA PRO A 27 2.15 -3.96 -20.86
C PRO A 27 2.84 -5.34 -20.82
N ARG A 28 2.66 -6.03 -19.69
CA ARG A 28 2.97 -7.45 -19.49
C ARG A 28 1.78 -8.17 -18.87
N LEU A 29 1.17 -7.60 -17.84
CA LEU A 29 -0.01 -8.15 -17.17
C LEU A 29 -1.29 -7.90 -17.97
N THR A 30 -1.40 -6.73 -18.60
CA THR A 30 -2.55 -6.32 -19.44
C THR A 30 -2.38 -6.71 -20.92
N GLU A 31 -1.32 -7.45 -21.25
CA GLU A 31 -1.10 -7.93 -22.62
C GLU A 31 -2.18 -8.98 -23.01
N PRO A 32 -2.80 -8.86 -24.21
CA PRO A 32 -3.75 -9.85 -24.69
C PRO A 32 -3.19 -11.28 -24.64
N ASP A 33 -3.93 -12.17 -24.00
CA ASP A 33 -3.59 -13.58 -23.80
C ASP A 33 -2.20 -13.83 -23.19
N PHE A 34 -1.54 -12.84 -22.60
CA PHE A 34 -0.17 -12.94 -22.09
C PHE A 34 0.80 -13.46 -23.16
N ALA A 35 0.65 -13.00 -24.41
CA ALA A 35 1.32 -13.58 -25.57
C ALA A 35 2.86 -13.63 -25.45
N LYS A 36 3.52 -12.57 -24.95
CA LYS A 36 4.98 -12.57 -24.74
C LYS A 36 5.38 -13.54 -23.65
N TRP A 37 4.65 -13.55 -22.53
CA TRP A 37 4.92 -14.48 -21.43
C TRP A 37 4.86 -15.93 -21.92
N LYS A 38 3.78 -16.30 -22.63
CA LYS A 38 3.62 -17.65 -23.19
C LYS A 38 4.74 -18.04 -24.15
N ARG A 39 5.32 -17.09 -24.89
CA ARG A 39 6.48 -17.33 -25.78
C ARG A 39 7.79 -17.50 -25.02
N PHE A 40 8.00 -16.74 -23.94
CA PHE A 40 9.27 -16.72 -23.21
C PHE A 40 9.37 -17.77 -22.10
N ARG A 41 8.26 -18.10 -21.43
CA ARG A 41 8.27 -18.80 -20.14
C ARG A 41 9.01 -20.14 -20.12
N ARG A 42 9.06 -20.89 -21.23
CA ARG A 42 9.66 -22.25 -21.30
C ARG A 42 9.18 -23.14 -20.13
N LYS A 43 10.03 -23.36 -19.12
CA LYS A 43 9.73 -24.18 -17.91
C LYS A 43 9.11 -23.37 -16.75
N LEU A 44 9.06 -22.05 -16.87
CA LEU A 44 8.52 -21.15 -15.85
C LEU A 44 6.99 -21.18 -15.81
N GLY A 45 6.46 -21.08 -14.60
CA GLY A 45 5.05 -21.09 -14.25
C GLY A 45 4.50 -19.69 -13.95
N TRP A 46 3.21 -19.62 -13.62
CA TRP A 46 2.54 -18.36 -13.27
C TRP A 46 3.05 -17.77 -11.96
N ARG A 47 3.55 -18.61 -11.04
CA ARG A 47 4.24 -18.12 -9.84
C ARG A 47 5.48 -17.30 -10.21
N ASP A 48 6.27 -17.79 -11.17
CA ASP A 48 7.46 -17.08 -11.66
C ASP A 48 7.09 -15.78 -12.39
N PHE A 49 5.96 -15.78 -13.11
CA PHE A 49 5.47 -14.56 -13.75
C PHE A 49 5.14 -13.47 -12.73
N ILE A 50 4.44 -13.83 -11.64
CA ILE A 50 4.13 -12.89 -10.56
C ILE A 50 5.41 -12.37 -9.90
N ARG A 51 6.40 -13.24 -9.63
CA ARG A 51 7.71 -12.83 -9.10
C ARG A 51 8.40 -11.82 -10.00
N LEU A 52 8.48 -12.11 -11.30
CA LEU A 52 9.10 -11.22 -12.28
C LEU A 52 8.43 -9.85 -12.32
N LEU A 53 7.09 -9.81 -12.31
CA LEU A 53 6.35 -8.54 -12.27
C LEU A 53 6.67 -7.73 -11.00
N HIS A 54 6.81 -8.38 -9.85
CA HIS A 54 7.16 -7.72 -8.59
C HIS A 54 8.61 -7.23 -8.60
N GLU A 55 9.56 -8.06 -9.05
CA GLU A 55 10.98 -7.71 -9.16
C GLU A 55 11.20 -6.45 -10.01
N ASP A 56 10.50 -6.34 -11.14
CA ASP A 56 10.59 -5.16 -12.01
C ASP A 56 10.10 -3.88 -11.31
N GLN A 57 9.04 -3.98 -10.50
CA GLN A 57 8.42 -2.82 -9.86
C GLN A 57 9.04 -2.45 -8.52
N ALA A 58 9.73 -3.39 -7.86
CA ALA A 58 10.40 -3.18 -6.58
C ALA A 58 11.45 -2.06 -6.63
N LEU A 59 12.03 -1.80 -7.81
CA LEU A 59 12.99 -0.70 -7.98
C LEU A 59 12.35 0.69 -7.82
N ALA A 60 11.14 0.87 -8.33
CA ALA A 60 10.43 2.15 -8.27
C ALA A 60 9.57 2.27 -7.01
N PHE A 61 8.89 1.19 -6.64
CA PHE A 61 7.98 1.14 -5.49
C PHE A 61 8.31 -0.11 -4.64
N PRO A 62 9.37 -0.05 -3.81
CA PRO A 62 9.82 -1.20 -3.04
C PRO A 62 8.80 -1.65 -1.99
N GLU A 63 8.10 -0.73 -1.32
CA GLU A 63 7.20 -1.11 -0.22
C GLU A 63 6.08 -2.11 -0.62
N PRO A 64 5.35 -1.92 -1.74
CA PRO A 64 4.36 -2.90 -2.16
C PRO A 64 4.97 -4.08 -2.97
N PHE A 65 6.09 -3.92 -3.67
CA PHE A 65 6.55 -4.93 -4.64
C PHE A 65 7.82 -5.69 -4.27
N ASP A 66 8.67 -5.19 -3.36
CA ASP A 66 9.82 -5.93 -2.86
C ASP A 66 9.35 -6.99 -1.86
N LEU A 67 9.12 -8.20 -2.38
CA LEU A 67 8.59 -9.32 -1.63
C LEU A 67 9.51 -9.76 -0.48
N ALA A 68 10.82 -9.46 -0.54
CA ALA A 68 11.75 -9.76 0.54
C ALA A 68 11.49 -8.88 1.79
N ARG A 69 10.77 -7.76 1.64
CA ARG A 69 10.33 -6.91 2.76
C ARG A 69 9.05 -7.40 3.43
N TRP A 70 8.37 -8.37 2.83
CA TRP A 70 7.16 -8.91 3.41
C TRP A 70 7.51 -9.81 4.59
N ARG A 71 6.67 -9.80 5.62
CA ARG A 71 6.91 -10.61 6.83
C ARG A 71 6.75 -12.11 6.61
N PHE A 72 6.31 -12.52 5.44
CA PHE A 72 6.08 -13.91 5.04
C PHE A 72 6.26 -14.02 3.52
N ASP A 73 6.59 -15.22 3.02
CA ASP A 73 6.61 -15.47 1.57
C ASP A 73 5.17 -15.68 1.08
N PRO A 74 4.61 -14.79 0.24
CA PRO A 74 3.25 -14.94 -0.25
C PRO A 74 3.07 -16.12 -1.21
N PHE A 75 4.16 -16.80 -1.60
CA PHE A 75 4.14 -17.99 -2.46
C PHE A 75 4.12 -19.30 -1.68
N ASP A 76 4.27 -19.31 -0.35
CA ASP A 76 4.29 -20.53 0.46
C ASP A 76 3.04 -21.39 0.23
N THR A 77 1.88 -20.74 0.11
CA THR A 77 0.58 -21.40 -0.10
C THR A 77 0.02 -21.20 -1.51
N LEU A 78 0.78 -20.63 -2.44
CA LEU A 78 0.29 -20.29 -3.78
C LEU A 78 0.60 -21.42 -4.77
N ASP A 79 -0.40 -22.19 -5.18
CA ASP A 79 -0.24 -23.16 -6.26
C ASP A 79 -0.30 -22.51 -7.65
N GLU A 80 0.12 -23.25 -8.68
CA GLU A 80 0.13 -22.79 -10.07
C GLU A 80 -1.26 -22.42 -10.62
N PRO A 81 -2.32 -23.22 -10.39
CA PRO A 81 -3.68 -22.86 -10.81
C PRO A 81 -4.17 -21.55 -10.18
N THR A 82 -3.95 -21.35 -8.88
CA THR A 82 -4.33 -20.13 -8.18
C THR A 82 -3.53 -18.94 -8.68
N ALA A 83 -2.22 -19.11 -8.89
CA ALA A 83 -1.36 -18.08 -9.49
C ALA A 83 -1.88 -17.63 -10.86
N LYS A 84 -2.30 -18.57 -11.71
CA LYS A 84 -2.91 -18.27 -13.01
C LYS A 84 -4.20 -17.45 -12.85
N ILE A 85 -5.09 -17.86 -11.95
CA ILE A 85 -6.35 -17.17 -11.68
C ILE A 85 -6.10 -15.74 -11.17
N LEU A 86 -5.11 -15.54 -10.29
CA LEU A 86 -4.74 -14.21 -9.81
C LEU A 86 -4.30 -13.28 -10.95
N VAL A 87 -3.46 -13.80 -11.85
CA VAL A 87 -2.98 -13.06 -13.02
C VAL A 87 -4.16 -12.71 -13.94
N GLU A 88 -5.01 -13.69 -14.27
CA GLU A 88 -6.18 -13.50 -15.14
C GLU A 88 -7.17 -12.49 -14.55
N ASN A 89 -7.48 -12.60 -13.26
CA ASN A 89 -8.38 -11.67 -12.58
C ASN A 89 -7.81 -10.25 -12.44
N SER A 90 -6.49 -10.10 -12.47
CA SER A 90 -5.83 -8.80 -12.32
C SER A 90 -5.45 -8.16 -13.65
N ALA A 91 -5.59 -8.88 -14.77
CA ALA A 91 -5.25 -8.38 -16.11
C ALA A 91 -6.14 -7.23 -16.58
N THR A 92 -7.29 -7.03 -15.93
CA THR A 92 -8.15 -5.86 -16.18
C THR A 92 -7.91 -4.80 -15.10
N PRO A 93 -7.44 -3.60 -15.45
CA PRO A 93 -7.21 -2.54 -14.48
C PRO A 93 -8.54 -2.15 -13.81
N ALA A 94 -8.55 -2.06 -12.48
CA ALA A 94 -9.72 -1.60 -11.75
C ALA A 94 -10.06 -0.15 -12.17
N PRO A 95 -11.34 0.15 -12.47
CA PRO A 95 -11.75 1.51 -12.81
C PRO A 95 -11.75 2.41 -11.57
N GLY A 96 -11.75 3.73 -11.79
CA GLY A 96 -11.90 4.73 -10.73
C GLY A 96 -10.62 5.50 -10.39
N ASP A 97 -10.81 6.56 -9.60
CA ASP A 97 -9.74 7.41 -9.08
C ASP A 97 -8.93 6.70 -7.97
N ALA A 98 -7.79 7.29 -7.63
CA ALA A 98 -6.86 6.77 -6.62
C ALA A 98 -7.53 6.51 -5.25
N LEU A 99 -8.39 7.39 -4.78
CA LEU A 99 -9.01 7.27 -3.46
C LEU A 99 -10.05 6.15 -3.43
N SER A 100 -10.84 6.04 -4.50
CA SER A 100 -11.82 4.97 -4.69
C SER A 100 -11.13 3.60 -4.71
N VAL A 101 -10.04 3.47 -5.48
CA VAL A 101 -9.26 2.23 -5.55
C VAL A 101 -8.64 1.87 -4.21
N LEU A 102 -8.00 2.81 -3.51
CA LEU A 102 -7.40 2.54 -2.19
C LEU A 102 -8.44 2.13 -1.16
N ARG A 103 -9.66 2.70 -1.21
CA ARG A 103 -10.75 2.30 -0.32
C ARG A 103 -11.21 0.87 -0.60
N ASP A 104 -11.35 0.49 -1.86
CA ASP A 104 -11.79 -0.85 -2.25
C ASP A 104 -10.72 -1.90 -1.92
N GLN A 105 -9.43 -1.56 -2.13
CA GLN A 105 -8.30 -2.40 -1.71
C GLN A 105 -8.24 -2.55 -0.19
N ALA A 106 -8.45 -1.48 0.59
CA ALA A 106 -8.52 -1.58 2.04
C ALA A 106 -9.55 -2.60 2.51
N ARG A 107 -10.76 -2.54 1.93
CA ARG A 107 -11.84 -3.47 2.22
C ARG A 107 -11.45 -4.91 1.87
N ALA A 108 -10.88 -5.14 0.68
CA ALA A 108 -10.45 -6.46 0.23
C ALA A 108 -9.35 -7.07 1.12
N LEU A 109 -8.45 -6.22 1.62
CA LEU A 109 -7.36 -6.61 2.51
C LEU A 109 -7.76 -6.69 4.00
N GLY A 110 -9.03 -6.41 4.33
CA GLY A 110 -9.51 -6.42 5.71
C GLY A 110 -8.95 -5.28 6.57
N VAL A 111 -8.41 -4.23 5.95
CA VAL A 111 -8.06 -2.97 6.62
C VAL A 111 -9.35 -2.16 6.77
N ALA A 112 -9.52 -1.48 7.91
CA ALA A 112 -10.70 -0.67 8.13
C ALA A 112 -10.85 0.33 6.96
N ALA A 113 -11.94 0.23 6.19
CA ALA A 113 -12.22 1.10 5.04
C ALA A 113 -13.08 2.32 5.42
N GLY A 114 -13.55 2.39 6.68
CA GLY A 114 -14.34 3.48 7.23
C GLY A 114 -13.51 4.63 7.80
N GLY A 115 -14.16 5.44 8.64
CA GLY A 115 -13.65 6.65 9.27
C GLY A 115 -13.97 7.92 8.49
N ALA A 116 -14.15 9.03 9.19
CA ALA A 116 -14.47 10.31 8.58
C ALA A 116 -13.19 11.02 8.09
N ILE A 117 -12.50 10.42 7.11
CA ILE A 117 -11.22 10.92 6.59
C ILE A 117 -11.30 12.38 6.13
N ALA A 118 -12.46 12.80 5.60
CA ALA A 118 -12.71 14.18 5.20
C ALA A 118 -12.75 15.18 6.37
N ASP A 119 -13.00 14.69 7.60
CA ASP A 119 -13.06 15.51 8.80
C ASP A 119 -11.66 15.75 9.40
N VAL A 120 -10.60 15.12 8.86
CA VAL A 120 -9.22 15.38 9.27
C VAL A 120 -8.87 16.83 8.94
N PRO A 121 -8.45 17.65 9.92
CA PRO A 121 -8.03 19.02 9.66
C PRO A 121 -6.95 19.09 8.59
N LYS A 122 -7.09 20.03 7.65
CA LYS A 122 -6.15 20.21 6.55
C LYS A 122 -4.70 20.24 7.03
N ILE A 123 -3.90 19.33 6.49
CA ILE A 123 -2.45 19.31 6.69
C ILE A 123 -1.82 20.33 5.73
N GLN A 124 -0.85 21.09 6.22
CA GLN A 124 -0.15 22.10 5.43
C GLN A 124 1.12 21.51 4.85
N SER A 125 1.59 22.06 3.72
CA SER A 125 2.81 21.59 3.03
C SER A 125 4.07 21.61 3.90
N ARG A 126 4.14 22.51 4.90
CA ARG A 126 5.23 22.58 5.87
C ARG A 126 5.15 21.56 7.01
N HIS A 127 3.98 20.95 7.23
CA HIS A 127 3.79 20.02 8.33
C HIS A 127 4.39 18.65 8.03
N LYS A 128 4.90 18.01 9.08
CA LYS A 128 5.15 16.58 9.16
C LYS A 128 4.02 15.91 9.91
N ALA A 129 3.33 15.01 9.25
CA ALA A 129 2.20 14.28 9.79
C ALA A 129 2.57 12.82 10.06
N LEU A 130 2.16 12.33 11.21
CA LEU A 130 2.16 10.91 11.55
C LEU A 130 0.76 10.35 11.29
N GLU A 131 0.65 9.36 10.41
CA GLU A 131 -0.55 8.56 10.25
C GLU A 131 -0.44 7.29 11.10
N LEU A 132 -1.38 7.15 12.03
CA LEU A 132 -1.45 6.07 13.00
C LEU A 132 -1.98 4.76 12.36
N PRO A 133 -1.71 3.58 12.97
CA PRO A 133 -2.15 2.29 12.42
C PRO A 133 -3.67 2.20 12.20
N GLY A 134 -4.10 1.52 11.14
CA GLY A 134 -5.50 1.17 10.87
C GLY A 134 -6.14 1.85 9.67
N SER A 135 -5.60 2.97 9.20
CA SER A 135 -6.07 3.66 7.98
C SER A 135 -5.40 3.13 6.70
N GLY A 136 -4.19 2.59 6.82
CA GLY A 136 -3.39 2.07 5.70
C GLY A 136 -3.02 3.12 4.66
N GLY A 137 -2.69 4.34 5.09
CA GLY A 137 -2.23 5.43 4.21
C GLY A 137 -3.36 6.23 3.54
N ARG A 138 -4.62 5.87 3.80
CA ARG A 138 -5.78 6.52 3.16
C ARG A 138 -5.99 7.96 3.61
N ILE A 139 -5.62 8.32 4.85
CA ILE A 139 -5.72 9.72 5.29
C ILE A 139 -4.71 10.57 4.51
N ALA A 140 -3.45 10.12 4.45
CA ALA A 140 -2.41 10.75 3.67
C ALA A 140 -2.79 10.86 2.20
N ALA A 141 -3.31 9.80 1.59
CA ALA A 141 -3.71 9.80 0.20
C ALA A 141 -4.81 10.83 -0.08
N TYR A 142 -5.84 10.88 0.78
CA TYR A 142 -6.88 11.90 0.69
C TYR A 142 -6.28 13.31 0.76
N GLN A 143 -5.44 13.59 1.76
CA GLN A 143 -4.83 14.91 1.94
C GLN A 143 -3.92 15.29 0.76
N CYS A 144 -3.22 14.32 0.15
CA CYS A 144 -2.41 14.55 -1.04
C CYS A 144 -3.27 14.93 -2.25
N VAL A 145 -4.33 14.16 -2.53
CA VAL A 145 -5.24 14.42 -3.66
C VAL A 145 -5.97 15.76 -3.49
N GLN A 146 -6.48 16.05 -2.30
CA GLN A 146 -7.30 17.23 -2.06
C GLN A 146 -6.49 18.52 -1.89
N HIS A 147 -5.22 18.43 -1.48
CA HIS A 147 -4.43 19.60 -1.07
C HIS A 147 -3.03 19.68 -1.70
N GLY A 148 -2.68 18.79 -2.60
CA GLY A 148 -1.40 18.83 -3.32
C GLY A 148 -0.18 18.59 -2.42
N LEU A 149 -0.33 17.76 -1.39
CA LEU A 149 0.77 17.37 -0.51
C LEU A 149 1.62 16.25 -1.12
N ALA A 150 2.86 16.14 -0.68
CA ALA A 150 3.76 15.06 -1.09
C ALA A 150 3.66 13.90 -0.10
N TYR A 151 3.25 12.72 -0.58
CA TYR A 151 2.98 11.55 0.26
C TYR A 151 4.22 11.08 1.03
N ASP A 152 5.38 11.03 0.37
CA ASP A 152 6.69 10.67 0.95
C ASP A 152 7.26 11.72 1.91
N ARG A 153 6.99 13.01 1.65
CA ARG A 153 7.61 14.11 2.42
C ARG A 153 6.77 14.56 3.60
N ASN A 154 5.45 14.59 3.45
CA ASN A 154 4.56 15.11 4.48
C ASN A 154 4.13 14.04 5.47
N PHE A 155 4.19 12.75 5.10
CA PHE A 155 3.64 11.67 5.92
C PHE A 155 4.68 10.64 6.32
N THR A 156 4.58 10.22 7.58
CA THR A 156 5.22 9.02 8.12
C THR A 156 4.12 8.10 8.62
N PHE A 157 4.28 6.81 8.36
CA PHE A 157 3.29 5.80 8.71
C PHE A 157 3.85 4.89 9.79
N VAL A 158 3.00 4.44 10.70
CA VAL A 158 3.35 3.38 11.67
C VAL A 158 2.40 2.22 11.46
N THR A 159 2.95 1.04 11.19
CA THR A 159 2.16 -0.20 11.13
C THR A 159 3.04 -1.44 11.22
N ASP A 160 2.56 -2.44 11.96
CA ASP A 160 3.10 -3.80 11.97
C ASP A 160 2.24 -4.75 11.13
N ASN A 161 1.12 -4.26 10.58
CA ASN A 161 0.20 -5.04 9.78
C ASN A 161 0.68 -5.10 8.32
N PRO A 162 1.02 -6.29 7.78
CA PRO A 162 1.48 -6.42 6.40
C PRO A 162 0.48 -5.88 5.36
N ALA A 163 -0.82 -6.04 5.62
CA ALA A 163 -1.87 -5.55 4.73
C ALA A 163 -1.88 -4.01 4.64
N GLU A 164 -1.69 -3.33 5.77
CA GLU A 164 -1.56 -1.88 5.78
C GLU A 164 -0.26 -1.42 5.15
N ARG A 165 0.85 -2.12 5.37
CA ARG A 165 2.13 -1.78 4.73
C ARG A 165 2.03 -1.84 3.21
N VAL A 166 1.43 -2.91 2.67
CA VAL A 166 1.15 -3.02 1.23
C VAL A 166 0.24 -1.86 0.79
N LEU A 167 -0.86 -1.60 1.50
CA LEU A 167 -1.80 -0.54 1.13
C LEU A 167 -1.16 0.87 1.15
N ILE A 168 -0.29 1.17 2.12
CA ILE A 168 0.48 2.42 2.16
C ILE A 168 1.39 2.52 0.92
N GLY A 169 2.04 1.41 0.56
CA GLY A 169 2.84 1.30 -0.66
C GLY A 169 2.02 1.51 -1.93
N LEU A 170 0.82 0.93 -2.00
CA LEU A 170 -0.13 1.17 -3.10
C LEU A 170 -0.57 2.64 -3.16
N GLY A 171 -0.69 3.32 -2.02
CA GLY A 171 -0.92 4.75 -1.96
C GLY A 171 0.19 5.53 -2.68
N ALA A 172 1.45 5.17 -2.48
CA ALA A 172 2.56 5.77 -3.20
C ALA A 172 2.52 5.47 -4.71
N VAL A 173 2.11 4.26 -5.10
CA VAL A 173 1.92 3.88 -6.51
C VAL A 173 0.85 4.75 -7.16
N GLU A 174 -0.35 4.81 -6.59
CA GLU A 174 -1.48 5.57 -7.16
C GLU A 174 -1.17 7.07 -7.27
N LEU A 175 -0.42 7.62 -6.30
CA LEU A 175 -0.04 9.03 -6.28
C LEU A 175 1.26 9.34 -7.03
N ARG A 176 1.91 8.33 -7.61
CA ARG A 176 3.23 8.44 -8.26
C ARG A 176 4.27 9.13 -7.37
N SER A 177 4.22 8.80 -6.07
CA SER A 177 5.13 9.35 -5.06
C SER A 177 6.40 8.52 -4.96
N ASN A 178 7.47 9.13 -4.43
CA ASN A 178 8.63 8.38 -3.95
C ASN A 178 8.23 7.41 -2.82
N PRO A 179 9.11 6.46 -2.47
CA PRO A 179 8.84 5.51 -1.39
C PRO A 179 8.52 6.22 -0.05
N PRO A 180 7.42 5.86 0.62
CA PRO A 180 7.03 6.46 1.90
C PRO A 180 7.89 5.94 3.06
N THR A 181 7.93 6.70 4.16
CA THR A 181 8.55 6.23 5.41
C THR A 181 7.52 5.44 6.23
N ILE A 182 7.75 4.13 6.37
CA ILE A 182 6.88 3.22 7.13
C ILE A 182 7.66 2.55 8.27
N LEU A 183 7.31 2.88 9.50
CA LEU A 183 7.93 2.35 10.71
C LEU A 183 7.10 1.21 11.30
N SER A 184 7.77 0.17 11.79
CA SER A 184 7.18 -0.74 12.79
C SER A 184 6.94 0.00 14.11
N LEU A 185 6.11 -0.56 14.99
CA LEU A 185 5.88 0.04 16.31
C LEU A 185 7.20 0.14 17.10
N ALA A 186 8.02 -0.91 17.07
CA ALA A 186 9.31 -0.94 17.76
C ALA A 186 10.29 0.13 17.23
N GLU A 187 10.39 0.30 15.91
CA GLU A 187 11.22 1.35 15.31
C GLU A 187 10.72 2.75 15.69
N PHE A 188 9.40 2.96 15.62
CA PHE A 188 8.79 4.22 16.03
C PHE A 188 9.08 4.55 17.49
N GLU A 189 8.92 3.60 18.40
CA GLU A 189 9.21 3.77 19.82
C GLU A 189 10.68 4.09 20.08
N ALA A 190 11.60 3.37 19.43
CA ALA A 190 13.03 3.62 19.54
C ALA A 190 13.40 5.02 19.04
N MET A 191 12.87 5.46 17.89
CA MET A 191 13.12 6.79 17.35
C MET A 191 12.49 7.90 18.20
N ARG A 192 11.30 7.66 18.79
CA ARG A 192 10.65 8.56 19.73
C ARG A 192 11.47 8.72 21.01
N ALA A 193 11.93 7.62 21.60
CA ALA A 193 12.77 7.62 22.80
C ALA A 193 14.09 8.37 22.56
N ALA A 194 14.67 8.22 21.36
CA ALA A 194 15.86 8.95 20.94
C ALA A 194 15.59 10.41 20.53
N LYS A 195 14.34 10.91 20.63
CA LYS A 195 13.91 12.25 20.22
C LYS A 195 14.27 12.61 18.77
N LYS A 196 14.30 11.60 17.88
CA LYS A 196 14.64 11.76 16.46
C LYS A 196 13.43 12.06 15.57
N LEU A 197 12.21 11.94 16.10
CA LEU A 197 10.97 12.20 15.40
C LEU A 197 10.23 13.38 16.02
N ARG A 198 9.72 14.27 15.17
CA ARG A 198 8.81 15.35 15.56
C ARG A 198 7.73 15.45 14.49
N PHE A 199 6.48 15.49 14.93
CA PHE A 199 5.32 15.62 14.07
C PHE A 199 4.50 16.84 14.49
N ASP A 200 4.04 17.61 13.51
CA ASP A 200 3.14 18.76 13.70
C ASP A 200 1.68 18.31 13.78
N ARG A 201 1.39 17.14 13.20
CA ARG A 201 0.06 16.53 13.15
C ARG A 201 0.16 15.03 13.40
N VAL A 202 -0.75 14.51 14.21
CA VAL A 202 -0.91 13.09 14.44
C VAL A 202 -2.36 12.74 14.16
N VAL A 203 -2.59 11.86 13.18
CA VAL A 203 -3.92 11.56 12.64
C VAL A 203 -4.15 10.07 12.58
N GLY A 204 -5.38 9.64 12.84
CA GLY A 204 -5.77 8.24 12.79
C GLY A 204 -7.27 8.05 12.65
N ILE A 205 -7.70 6.79 12.61
CA ILE A 205 -9.12 6.44 12.51
C ILE A 205 -9.62 6.04 13.89
N LYS A 206 -10.76 6.60 14.30
CA LYS A 206 -11.41 6.25 15.56
C LYS A 206 -11.93 4.81 15.52
N GLY A 207 -11.79 4.07 16.61
CA GLY A 207 -12.15 2.65 16.70
C GLY A 207 -11.13 1.69 16.07
N ALA A 208 -10.01 2.19 15.53
CA ALA A 208 -8.87 1.35 15.18
C ALA A 208 -7.99 1.14 16.43
N PRO A 209 -7.87 -0.09 16.97
CA PRO A 209 -7.18 -0.31 18.25
C PRO A 209 -5.73 0.17 18.27
N GLY A 210 -5.01 0.00 17.16
CA GLY A 210 -3.63 0.47 17.03
C GLY A 210 -3.51 1.99 17.00
N ALA A 211 -4.47 2.69 16.38
CA ALA A 211 -4.52 4.15 16.43
C ALA A 211 -4.84 4.66 17.83
N GLU A 212 -5.84 4.09 18.50
CA GLU A 212 -6.25 4.50 19.84
C GLU A 212 -5.14 4.30 20.88
N ALA A 213 -4.45 3.15 20.83
CA ALA A 213 -3.32 2.87 21.70
C ALA A 213 -2.18 3.88 21.49
N LEU A 214 -1.84 4.19 20.23
CA LEU A 214 -0.71 5.07 19.94
C LEU A 214 -1.06 6.55 20.14
N ALA A 215 -2.32 6.95 19.90
CA ALA A 215 -2.83 8.29 20.11
C ALA A 215 -2.74 8.73 21.58
N ALA A 216 -2.87 7.80 22.54
CA ALA A 216 -2.74 8.08 23.97
C ALA A 216 -1.38 8.67 24.38
N HIS A 217 -0.37 8.59 23.50
CA HIS A 217 0.95 9.19 23.72
C HIS A 217 1.10 10.61 23.16
N PHE A 218 0.04 11.19 22.62
CA PHE A 218 0.06 12.50 21.97
C PHE A 218 -1.11 13.35 22.43
N ASP A 219 -0.83 14.51 23.00
CA ASP A 219 -1.86 15.43 23.51
C ASP A 219 -2.80 15.95 22.40
N ASP A 220 -2.29 16.05 21.16
CA ASP A 220 -2.98 16.63 20.01
C ASP A 220 -3.36 15.62 18.91
N ALA A 221 -3.39 14.32 19.22
CA ALA A 221 -3.84 13.32 18.25
C ALA A 221 -5.30 13.53 17.82
N ARG A 222 -5.57 13.42 16.51
CA ARG A 222 -6.91 13.55 15.93
C ARG A 222 -7.35 12.22 15.33
N LEU A 223 -8.33 11.59 15.97
CA LEU A 223 -8.97 10.36 15.50
C LEU A 223 -10.34 10.69 14.88
N VAL A 224 -10.55 10.27 13.64
CA VAL A 224 -11.78 10.54 12.85
C VAL A 224 -12.49 9.28 12.38
#